data_AF-A0A5M4A7J1-F1
#
_entry.id   AF-A0A5M4A7J1-F1
#
_cell.length_a   1.000
_cell.length_b   1.000
_cell.length_c   1.000
_cell.angle_alpha   90.00
_cell.angle_beta   90.00
_cell.angle_gamma   90.00
#
_symmetry.space_group_name_H-M   'P 1'
#
loop_
_entity.id
_entity.type
_entity.pdbx_description
1 polymer ?
#
loop_
_entity_poly.entity_id
_entity_poly.type
_entity_poly.pdbx_seq_one_letter_code
_entity_poly.pdbx_strand_id
1 'polypeptide(L)' 'MIWNQFIRFFLLFGVPFSVVAGIIAYLITYGELVKHFAEKDYSRKLAFRAALAALAFFLLIGVILGYFVMTR' A
#
# COMPACT_ATOMS: atom_id res chain seq x y z
N MET A 1 18.11 19.27 9.83
CA MET A 1 16.94 18.94 10.69
C MET A 1 15.73 18.42 9.90
N ILE A 2 15.40 18.98 8.72
CA ILE A 2 14.29 18.55 7.84
C ILE A 2 14.27 17.05 7.51
N TRP A 3 15.43 16.45 7.19
CA TRP A 3 15.53 15.02 6.88
C TRP A 3 15.05 14.10 8.02
N ASN A 4 15.34 14.43 9.29
CA ASN A 4 14.84 13.64 10.42
C ASN A 4 13.32 13.73 10.57
N GLN A 5 12.73 14.89 10.29
CA GLN A 5 11.28 15.07 10.33
C GLN A 5 10.58 14.35 9.17
N PHE A 6 11.17 14.39 7.97
CA PHE A 6 10.73 13.60 6.83
C PHE A 6 10.71 12.10 7.15
N ILE A 7 11.83 11.57 7.68
CA ILE A 7 11.93 10.15 8.02
C ILE A 7 10.89 9.76 9.08
N ARG A 8 10.71 10.59 10.12
CA ARG A 8 9.69 10.36 11.16
C ARG A 8 8.28 10.34 10.57
N PHE A 9 7.93 11.33 9.74
CA PHE A 9 6.64 11.38 9.07
C PHE A 9 6.41 10.16 8.18
N PHE A 10 7.41 9.80 7.37
CA PHE A 10 7.32 8.67 6.46
C PHE A 10 7.15 7.33 7.19
N LEU A 11 7.86 7.14 8.31
CA LEU A 11 7.74 5.94 9.14
C LEU A 11 6.42 5.88 9.92
N LEU A 12 5.91 7.02 10.40
CA LEU A 12 4.67 7.07 11.17
C LEU A 12 3.41 7.04 10.31
N PHE A 13 3.47 7.52 9.07
CA PHE A 13 2.30 7.64 8.20
C PHE A 13 2.49 6.87 6.90
N GLY A 14 3.53 7.16 6.12
CA GLY A 14 3.74 6.53 4.79
C GLY A 14 3.75 5.00 4.85
N VAL A 15 4.62 4.44 5.68
CA VAL A 15 4.77 2.98 5.83
C VAL A 15 3.48 2.32 6.34
N PRO A 16 2.91 2.67 7.51
CA PRO A 16 1.73 1.97 8.02
C PRO A 16 0.51 2.12 7.11
N PHE A 17 0.27 3.29 6.50
CA PHE A 17 -0.84 3.45 5.56
C PHE A 17 -0.64 2.62 4.29
N SER A 18 0.58 2.52 3.77
CA SER A 18 0.87 1.67 2.61
C SER A 18 0.65 0.19 2.89
N VAL A 19 1.03 -0.28 4.08
CA VAL A 19 0.83 -1.66 4.53
C VAL A 19 -0.67 -1.96 4.67
N VAL A 20 -1.41 -1.07 5.34
CA VAL A 20 -2.86 -1.20 5.50
C VAL A 20 -3.56 -1.19 4.14
N ALA A 21 -3.17 -0.31 3.23
CA ALA A 21 -3.73 -0.26 1.88
C ALA A 21 -3.47 -1.55 1.10
N GLY A 22 -2.25 -2.11 1.19
CA GLY A 22 -1.91 -3.40 0.58
C GLY A 22 -2.72 -4.56 1.15
N ILE A 23 -2.90 -4.63 2.47
CA ILE A 23 -3.71 -5.66 3.13
C ILE A 23 -5.17 -5.55 2.70
N ILE A 24 -5.75 -4.34 2.70
CA ILE A 24 -7.13 -4.11 2.28
C ILE A 24 -7.32 -4.50 0.81
N ALA A 25 -6.40 -4.08 -0.07
CA ALA A 25 -6.43 -4.45 -1.48
C ALA A 25 -6.38 -5.98 -1.65
N TYR A 26 -5.52 -6.69 -0.92
CA TYR A 26 -5.49 -8.15 -0.93
C TYR A 26 -6.85 -8.74 -0.54
N LEU A 27 -7.42 -8.32 0.59
CA LEU A 27 -8.64 -8.89 1.14
C LEU A 27 -9.85 -8.66 0.23
N ILE A 28 -9.98 -7.44 -0.31
CA ILE A 28 -11.05 -7.10 -1.24
C ILE A 28 -10.89 -7.90 -2.53
N THR A 29 -9.71 -7.86 -3.16
CA THR A 29 -9.49 -8.55 -4.44
C THR A 29 -9.64 -10.06 -4.29
N TYR A 30 -9.07 -10.66 -3.25
CA TYR A 30 -9.22 -12.10 -3.01
C TYR A 30 -10.68 -12.47 -2.71
N GLY A 31 -11.34 -11.70 -1.84
CA GLY A 31 -12.73 -11.93 -1.46
C GLY A 31 -13.70 -11.80 -2.62
N GLU A 32 -13.39 -10.97 -3.61
CA GLU A 32 -14.18 -10.86 -4.84
C GLU A 32 -13.86 -12.00 -5.81
N LEU A 33 -12.59 -12.28 -6.08
CA LEU A 33 -12.19 -13.29 -7.06
C LEU A 33 -12.61 -14.70 -6.66
N VAL A 34 -12.56 -15.04 -5.37
CA VAL A 34 -12.95 -16.39 -4.91
C VAL A 34 -14.46 -16.68 -5.07
N LYS A 35 -15.29 -15.64 -5.24
CA LYS A 35 -16.73 -15.79 -5.53
C LYS A 35 -16.99 -16.11 -7.01
N HIS A 36 -16.15 -15.60 -7.90
CA HIS A 36 -16.33 -15.71 -9.36
C HIS A 36 -15.48 -16.82 -9.99
N PHE A 37 -14.36 -17.19 -9.37
CA PHE A 37 -13.43 -18.20 -9.90
C PHE A 37 -13.32 -19.39 -8.95
N ALA A 38 -13.50 -20.61 -9.48
CA ALA A 38 -13.31 -21.85 -8.73
C ALA A 38 -11.84 -22.10 -8.35
N GLU A 39 -10.89 -21.59 -9.15
CA GLU A 39 -9.46 -21.70 -8.89
C GLU A 39 -8.98 -20.69 -7.84
N LYS A 40 -8.64 -21.21 -6.66
CA LYS A 40 -8.14 -20.41 -5.53
C LYS A 40 -6.72 -19.86 -5.77
N ASP A 41 -5.89 -20.59 -6.51
CA ASP A 41 -4.50 -20.19 -6.78
C ASP A 41 -4.41 -18.96 -7.69
N TYR A 42 -5.27 -18.90 -8.71
CA TYR A 42 -5.37 -17.73 -9.57
C TYR A 42 -5.81 -16.51 -8.76
N SER A 43 -6.89 -16.63 -7.99
CA SER A 43 -7.42 -15.58 -7.12
C SER A 43 -6.39 -15.06 -6.13
N ARG A 44 -5.61 -15.96 -5.50
CA ARG A 44 -4.56 -15.61 -4.55
C ARG A 44 -3.40 -14.86 -5.23
N LYS A 45 -2.92 -15.34 -6.38
CA LYS A 45 -1.82 -14.68 -7.12
C LYS A 45 -2.23 -13.28 -7.57
N LEU A 46 -3.44 -13.13 -8.10
CA LEU A 46 -3.91 -11.83 -8.58
C LEU A 46 -4.15 -10.86 -7.43
N ALA A 47 -4.75 -11.30 -6.33
CA ALA A 47 -4.91 -10.49 -5.12
C ALA A 47 -3.56 -10.05 -4.53
N PHE A 48 -2.55 -10.92 -4.54
CA PHE A 48 -1.21 -10.57 -4.07
C PHE A 48 -0.54 -9.51 -4.96
N ARG A 49 -0.72 -9.60 -6.29
CA ARG A 49 -0.25 -8.57 -7.22
C ARG A 49 -0.94 -7.23 -6.97
N ALA A 50 -2.26 -7.24 -6.73
CA ALA A 50 -3.03 -6.04 -6.40
C ALA A 50 -2.55 -5.42 -5.08
N ALA A 51 -2.30 -6.24 -4.06
CA ALA A 51 -1.77 -5.82 -2.77
C ALA A 51 -0.40 -5.13 -2.90
N LEU A 52 0.51 -5.74 -3.66
CA LEU A 52 1.84 -5.16 -3.92
C LEU A 52 1.73 -3.84 -4.70
N ALA A 53 0.84 -3.77 -5.70
CA ALA A 53 0.61 -2.55 -6.46
C ALA A 53 0.08 -1.42 -5.57
N ALA A 54 -0.89 -1.71 -4.70
CA ALA A 54 -1.44 -0.75 -3.74
C ALA A 54 -0.37 -0.29 -2.74
N LEU A 55 0.39 -1.23 -2.17
CA LEU A 55 1.47 -0.91 -1.23
C LEU A 55 2.51 0.01 -1.88
N ALA A 56 2.97 -0.32 -3.09
CA ALA A 56 3.94 0.49 -3.82
C ALA A 56 3.39 1.89 -4.14
N PHE A 57 2.14 1.98 -4.58
CA PHE A 57 1.48 3.24 -4.89
C PHE A 57 1.38 4.15 -3.67
N PHE A 58 0.91 3.62 -2.53
CA PHE A 58 0.78 4.41 -1.30
C PHE A 58 2.12 4.74 -0.64
N LEU A 59 3.14 3.89 -0.77
CA LEU A 59 4.52 4.25 -0.38
C LEU A 59 4.99 5.47 -1.17
N LEU A 60 4.78 5.46 -2.49
CA LEU A 60 5.20 6.53 -3.39
C LEU A 60 4.47 7.84 -3.06
N ILE A 61 3.16 7.76 -2.78
CA ILE A 61 2.39 8.90 -2.24
C ILE A 61 2.98 9.39 -0.92
N GLY A 62 3.30 8.49 0.01
CA GLY A 62 3.90 8.85 1.30
C GLY A 62 5.22 9.61 1.15
N VAL A 63 6.07 9.21 0.20
CA VAL A 63 7.31 9.93 -0.13
C VAL A 63 7.00 11.32 -0.70
N ILE A 64 6.08 11.43 -1.67
CA ILE A 64 5.70 12.72 -2.28
C ILE A 64 5.13 13.68 -1.22
N LEU A 65 4.21 13.19 -0.39
CA LEU A 65 3.59 13.99 0.67
C LEU A 65 4.62 14.41 1.71
N GLY A 66 5.48 13.49 2.16
CA GLY A 66 6.55 13.83 3.10
C GLY A 66 7.48 14.91 2.56
N TYR A 67 7.84 14.82 1.27
CA TYR A 67 8.68 15.83 0.62
C TYR A 67 7.96 17.18 0.55
N PHE A 68 6.71 17.22 0.12
CA PHE A 68 5.95 18.45 -0.04
C PHE A 68 5.64 19.15 1.29
N VAL A 69 5.28 18.39 2.33
CA VAL A 69 4.98 18.91 3.67
C VAL A 69 6.22 19.50 4.34
N MET A 70 7.41 18.95 4.09
CA MET A 70 8.65 19.39 4.75
C MET A 70 9.46 20.41 3.96
N THR A 71 9.15 20.60 2.67
CA THR A 71 9.80 21.61 1.81
C THR A 71 9.01 22.92 1.77
N ARG A 72 7.75 22.92 2.20
CA ARG A 72 6.97 24.14 2.47
C ARG A 72 7.16 24.61 3.90
#